data_AF-A0A349ZUR5-F1
#
_entry.id   AF-A0A349ZUR5-F1
#
_cell.length_a   1.000
_cell.length_b   1.000
_cell.length_c   1.000
_cell.angle_alpha   90.00
_cell.angle_beta   90.00
_cell.angle_gamma   90.00
#
_symmetry.space_group_name_H-M   'P 1'
#
loop_
_entity.id
_entity.type
_entity.pdbx_description
1 polymer ?
#
loop_
_entity_poly.entity_id
_entity_poly.type
_entity_poly.pdbx_seq_one_letter_code
_entity_poly.pdbx_strand_id
1 'polypeptide(L)'
;MSKRISTDRILRNEFLYRSWDTYSHMLRAKVILKERVDLSLLTKAVQKAKERYPYFCKKVLRRGDDYEIVFNEAPAPVYEGSKGICLGSDEANGHFFSVCCKDRSIRVDLYHSMADMKGMMPFLTTVIYLYLKEKYGIALSSEGIRVPGEDIPAAEYADPFEKLIITEDMLPLSRLKPVKNFFPDARYAKGPGRINCHLRISESDLMRLVKSNDASPSVVIPYFLKETINRLFPDRGGLPVACGISHSLRDVCAGEENNLDQVTMLSLRYDDRMDA
;
A
#
# COMPACT_ATOMS: atom_id res chain seq x y z
N MET A 1 -26.28 13.58 -6.44
CA MET A 1 -26.74 12.17 -6.44
C MET A 1 -25.83 11.37 -5.52
N SER A 2 -26.24 11.08 -4.28
CA SER A 2 -25.53 10.12 -3.42
C SER A 2 -25.76 8.72 -3.99
N LYS A 3 -24.70 8.07 -4.48
CA LYS A 3 -24.75 6.65 -4.84
C LYS A 3 -24.64 5.86 -3.54
N ARG A 4 -25.77 5.36 -3.06
CA ARG A 4 -25.87 4.40 -1.94
C ARG A 4 -25.01 3.18 -2.29
N ILE A 5 -23.97 2.91 -1.51
CA ILE A 5 -23.12 1.73 -1.64
C ILE A 5 -23.58 0.76 -0.57
N SER A 6 -24.08 -0.43 -0.95
CA SER A 6 -24.48 -1.46 0.02
C SER A 6 -23.25 -2.05 0.71
N THR A 7 -23.45 -2.62 1.90
CA THR A 7 -22.41 -3.29 2.69
C THR A 7 -21.65 -4.34 1.88
N ASP A 8 -22.30 -5.04 0.94
CA ASP A 8 -21.65 -5.97 0.01
C ASP A 8 -20.55 -5.34 -0.84
N ARG A 9 -20.70 -4.07 -1.22
CA ARG A 9 -19.72 -3.35 -2.04
C ARG A 9 -18.58 -2.76 -1.19
N ILE A 10 -18.80 -2.56 0.11
CA ILE A 10 -17.72 -2.29 1.09
C ILE A 10 -16.94 -3.57 1.38
N LEU A 11 -17.62 -4.71 1.48
CA LEU A 11 -17.02 -6.03 1.68
C LEU A 11 -16.16 -6.50 0.49
N ARG A 12 -16.43 -6.00 -0.74
CA ARG A 12 -15.55 -6.22 -1.91
C ARG A 12 -14.17 -5.58 -1.75
N ASN A 13 -14.03 -4.54 -0.93
CA ASN A 13 -12.73 -4.04 -0.48
C ASN A 13 -12.37 -4.77 0.82
N GLU A 14 -11.96 -6.05 0.72
CA GLU A 14 -11.53 -6.90 1.85
C GLU A 14 -10.53 -6.20 2.80
N PHE A 15 -9.82 -5.18 2.31
CA PHE A 15 -8.81 -4.43 3.03
C PHE A 15 -9.34 -3.40 4.02
N LEU A 16 -10.63 -3.04 3.99
CA LEU A 16 -11.24 -2.12 4.98
C LEU A 16 -11.36 -2.71 6.38
N TYR A 17 -11.25 -4.05 6.51
CA TYR A 17 -11.52 -4.76 7.76
C TYR A 17 -10.31 -5.46 8.37
N ARG A 18 -9.12 -5.38 7.76
CA ARG A 18 -7.96 -6.11 8.27
C ARG A 18 -7.12 -5.28 9.27
N SER A 19 -7.44 -4.02 9.54
CA SER A 19 -6.74 -3.24 10.57
C SER A 19 -7.06 -3.74 11.98
N TRP A 20 -6.10 -4.41 12.61
CA TRP A 20 -6.10 -4.77 14.03
C TRP A 20 -5.13 -3.87 14.80
N ASP A 21 -5.29 -3.75 16.13
CA ASP A 21 -4.46 -2.88 16.99
C ASP A 21 -2.95 -3.11 16.83
N THR A 22 -2.55 -4.30 16.39
CA THR A 22 -1.15 -4.62 16.14
C THR A 22 -0.71 -4.42 14.69
N TYR A 23 -1.61 -4.30 13.69
CA TYR A 23 -1.29 -4.13 12.27
C TYR A 23 -2.22 -3.07 11.66
N SER A 24 -1.72 -1.84 11.54
CA SER A 24 -2.39 -0.85 10.72
C SER A 24 -2.29 -1.28 9.26
N HIS A 25 -3.44 -1.40 8.57
CA HIS A 25 -3.50 -1.55 7.11
C HIS A 25 -3.17 -0.20 6.45
N MET A 26 -2.02 0.34 6.81
CA MET A 26 -1.56 1.66 6.43
C MET A 26 -0.26 1.51 5.63
N LEU A 27 -0.28 2.08 4.43
CA LEU A 27 0.89 2.33 3.64
C LEU A 27 1.54 3.64 4.10
N ARG A 28 2.86 3.64 4.30
CA ARG A 28 3.62 4.85 4.63
C ARG A 28 4.78 5.04 3.67
N ALA A 29 4.78 6.12 2.91
CA ALA A 29 5.96 6.60 2.20
C ALA A 29 6.69 7.67 3.00
N LYS A 30 8.02 7.63 3.00
CA LYS A 30 8.87 8.65 3.64
C LYS A 30 9.83 9.22 2.59
N VAL A 31 9.75 10.53 2.39
CA VAL A 31 10.68 11.30 1.56
C VAL A 31 11.59 12.10 2.49
N ILE A 32 12.90 12.08 2.23
CA ILE A 32 13.89 12.85 3.01
C ILE A 32 14.47 13.92 2.09
N LEU A 33 14.24 15.18 2.46
CA LEU A 33 14.78 16.34 1.76
C LEU A 33 16.20 16.66 2.26
N LYS A 34 16.89 17.53 1.52
CA LYS A 34 18.20 18.06 1.92
C LYS A 34 18.09 19.01 3.12
N GLU A 35 17.00 19.77 3.17
CA GLU A 35 16.72 20.81 4.15
C GLU A 35 15.52 20.48 5.04
N ARG A 36 15.34 21.26 6.12
CA ARG A 36 14.15 21.16 6.98
C ARG A 36 12.88 21.43 6.17
N VAL A 37 11.83 20.71 6.51
CA VAL A 37 10.49 20.86 5.95
C VAL A 37 9.80 22.03 6.66
N ASP A 38 9.19 22.90 5.85
CA ASP A 38 8.29 23.96 6.30
C ASP A 38 6.86 23.41 6.32
N LEU A 39 6.24 23.37 7.51
CA LEU A 39 4.91 22.81 7.70
C LEU A 39 3.83 23.61 6.97
N SER A 40 3.94 24.94 6.92
CA SER A 40 2.94 25.82 6.29
C SER A 40 2.93 25.63 4.79
N LEU A 41 4.11 25.59 4.17
CA LEU A 41 4.25 25.31 2.74
C LEU A 41 3.80 23.88 2.41
N LEU A 42 4.13 22.89 3.25
CA LEU A 42 3.64 21.52 3.07
C LEU A 42 2.12 21.45 3.15
N THR A 43 1.52 22.17 4.09
CA THR A 43 0.06 22.23 4.25
C THR A 43 -0.59 22.78 2.99
N LYS A 44 -0.09 23.91 2.46
CA LYS A 44 -0.56 24.48 1.19
C LYS A 44 -0.44 23.48 0.04
N ALA A 45 0.70 22.82 -0.09
CA ALA A 45 0.94 21.84 -1.15
C ALA A 45 -0.03 20.66 -1.08
N VAL A 46 -0.31 20.13 0.12
CA VAL A 46 -1.26 19.03 0.32
C VAL A 46 -2.69 19.45 0.04
N GLN A 47 -3.14 20.61 0.54
CA GLN A 47 -4.50 21.07 0.27
C GLN A 47 -4.72 21.26 -1.24
N LYS A 48 -3.74 21.81 -1.94
CA LYS A 48 -3.79 21.99 -3.39
C LYS A 48 -3.72 20.66 -4.15
N ALA A 49 -2.89 19.71 -3.72
CA ALA A 49 -2.83 18.39 -4.31
C ALA A 49 -4.18 17.66 -4.24
N LYS A 50 -4.96 17.83 -3.16
CA LYS A 50 -6.30 17.22 -3.02
C LYS A 50 -7.22 17.55 -4.21
N GLU A 51 -7.10 18.76 -4.77
CA GLU A 51 -7.91 19.19 -5.91
C GLU A 51 -7.69 18.30 -7.13
N ARG A 52 -6.46 17.77 -7.30
CA ARG A 52 -6.12 16.81 -8.38
C ARG A 52 -6.47 15.36 -8.03
N TYR A 53 -6.61 15.05 -6.75
CA TYR A 53 -6.86 13.70 -6.22
C TYR A 53 -8.12 13.63 -5.34
N PRO A 54 -9.30 14.12 -5.82
CA PRO A 54 -10.51 14.19 -5.01
C PRO A 54 -11.06 12.80 -4.63
N TYR A 55 -10.68 11.75 -5.36
CA TYR A 55 -11.07 10.38 -5.06
C TYR A 55 -10.36 9.80 -3.81
N PHE A 56 -9.26 10.39 -3.33
CA PHE A 56 -8.68 10.07 -2.01
C PHE A 56 -9.33 10.82 -0.85
N CYS A 57 -10.08 11.89 -1.13
CA CYS A 57 -10.78 12.69 -0.12
C CYS A 57 -12.12 12.02 0.22
N LYS A 58 -12.06 10.89 0.93
CA LYS A 58 -13.23 10.10 1.35
C LYS A 58 -13.29 9.98 2.87
N LYS A 59 -14.51 9.80 3.37
CA LYS A 59 -14.80 9.42 4.75
C LYS A 59 -15.94 8.39 4.77
N VAL A 60 -16.03 7.63 5.85
CA VAL A 60 -17.13 6.70 6.09
C VAL A 60 -18.13 7.33 7.04
N LEU A 61 -19.41 7.30 6.69
CA LEU A 61 -20.52 7.64 7.57
C LEU A 61 -21.29 6.38 7.93
N ARG A 62 -21.61 6.21 9.20
CA ARG A 62 -22.54 5.17 9.65
C ARG A 62 -23.97 5.68 9.54
N ARG A 63 -24.85 4.92 8.90
CA ARG A 63 -26.29 5.20 8.80
C ARG A 63 -27.08 3.99 9.30
N GLY A 64 -27.40 3.99 10.59
CA GLY A 64 -27.97 2.80 11.23
C GLY A 64 -26.96 1.66 11.24
N ASP A 65 -27.29 0.55 10.60
CA ASP A 65 -26.42 -0.62 10.44
C ASP A 65 -25.62 -0.62 9.12
N ASP A 66 -25.85 0.37 8.26
CA ASP A 66 -25.12 0.54 7.01
C ASP A 66 -23.94 1.52 7.16
N TYR A 67 -22.99 1.39 6.25
CA TYR A 67 -21.89 2.34 6.07
C TYR A 67 -21.94 2.95 4.67
N GLU A 68 -21.67 4.25 4.57
CA GLU A 68 -21.62 4.99 3.31
C GLU A 68 -20.25 5.67 3.16
N ILE A 69 -19.57 5.44 2.03
CA ILE A 69 -18.36 6.19 1.68
C ILE A 69 -18.78 7.47 0.95
N VAL A 70 -18.49 8.62 1.55
CA VAL A 70 -18.83 9.94 0.99
C VAL A 70 -17.57 10.78 0.76
N PHE A 71 -17.71 11.86 -0.02
CA PHE A 71 -16.63 12.84 -0.15
C PHE A 71 -16.34 13.54 1.19
N ASN A 72 -15.08 13.81 1.45
CA ASN A 72 -14.64 14.51 2.64
C ASN A 72 -14.14 15.93 2.30
N GLU A 73 -14.97 16.91 2.61
CA GLU A 73 -14.69 18.34 2.40
C GLU A 73 -13.72 18.92 3.44
N ALA A 74 -13.46 18.20 4.54
CA ALA A 74 -12.58 18.69 5.58
C ALA A 74 -11.15 18.92 5.07
N PRO A 75 -10.39 19.85 5.67
CA PRO A 75 -8.96 19.99 5.39
C PRO A 75 -8.23 18.66 5.58
N ALA A 76 -7.36 18.30 4.62
CA ALA A 76 -6.54 17.11 4.75
C ALA A 76 -5.60 17.28 5.97
N PRO A 77 -5.42 16.26 6.82
CA PRO A 77 -4.62 16.39 8.03
C PRO A 77 -3.14 16.52 7.68
N VAL A 78 -2.54 17.66 8.06
CA VAL A 78 -1.11 17.93 7.92
C VAL A 78 -0.57 18.40 9.27
N TYR A 79 0.44 17.73 9.81
CA TYR A 79 0.94 17.99 11.17
C TYR A 79 2.46 17.80 11.32
N GLU A 80 3.04 18.45 12.32
CA GLU A 80 4.44 18.22 12.70
C GLU A 80 4.55 16.98 13.59
N GLY A 81 5.45 16.06 13.24
CA GLY A 81 5.65 14.80 13.95
C GLY A 81 6.12 13.67 13.04
N SER A 82 6.24 12.48 13.65
CA SER A 82 6.62 11.26 12.92
C SER A 82 5.74 10.06 13.25
N LYS A 83 4.90 10.15 14.28
CA LYS A 83 3.94 9.10 14.65
C LYS A 83 2.76 9.18 13.69
N GLY A 84 2.30 8.04 13.19
CA GLY A 84 1.06 8.00 12.40
C GLY A 84 -0.15 8.19 13.30
N ILE A 85 -1.18 8.80 12.73
CA ILE A 85 -2.48 9.00 13.38
C ILE A 85 -3.47 7.92 12.94
N CYS A 86 -4.57 7.78 13.68
CA CYS A 86 -5.61 6.84 13.30
C CYS A 86 -6.40 7.38 12.10
N LEU A 87 -6.20 6.79 10.91
CA LEU A 87 -6.90 7.21 9.69
C LEU A 87 -8.41 6.91 9.78
N GLY A 88 -9.24 7.78 9.22
CA GLY A 88 -10.70 7.72 9.33
C GLY A 88 -11.27 8.18 10.68
N SER A 89 -10.41 8.49 11.67
CA SER A 89 -10.83 9.05 12.96
C SER A 89 -10.94 10.58 12.92
N ASP A 90 -11.44 11.17 14.00
CA ASP A 90 -11.49 12.63 14.20
C ASP A 90 -10.08 13.27 14.15
N GLU A 91 -9.04 12.58 14.62
CA GLU A 91 -7.64 13.04 14.55
C GLU A 91 -7.18 13.24 13.08
N ALA A 92 -7.71 12.43 12.17
CA ALA A 92 -7.45 12.52 10.73
C ALA A 92 -8.50 13.36 9.97
N ASN A 93 -9.36 14.11 10.67
CA ASN A 93 -10.52 14.78 10.08
C ASN A 93 -11.40 13.82 9.23
N GLY A 94 -11.47 12.55 9.60
CA GLY A 94 -12.18 11.49 8.87
C GLY A 94 -11.53 11.05 7.55
N HIS A 95 -10.34 11.56 7.19
CA HIS A 95 -9.63 11.16 5.97
C HIS A 95 -8.94 9.81 6.13
N PHE A 96 -8.91 9.04 5.04
CA PHE A 96 -8.15 7.80 4.93
C PHE A 96 -6.69 8.01 4.50
N PHE A 97 -6.18 9.23 4.64
CA PHE A 97 -4.78 9.55 4.46
C PHE A 97 -4.37 10.68 5.40
N SER A 98 -3.07 10.78 5.67
CA SER A 98 -2.50 11.92 6.40
C SER A 98 -1.10 12.24 5.91
N VAL A 99 -0.67 13.47 6.15
CA VAL A 99 0.69 13.91 5.83
C VAL A 99 1.34 14.46 7.10
N CYS A 100 2.55 14.04 7.40
CA CYS A 100 3.30 14.63 8.51
C CYS A 100 4.74 14.92 8.15
N CYS A 101 5.33 15.89 8.84
CA CYS A 101 6.74 16.19 8.68
C CYS A 101 7.48 16.28 10.00
N LYS A 102 8.73 15.85 10.00
CA LYS A 102 9.66 16.07 11.10
C LYS A 102 11.06 16.23 10.55
N ASP A 103 11.75 17.28 10.99
CA ASP A 103 13.06 17.67 10.50
C ASP A 103 13.05 17.81 8.97
N ARG A 104 13.75 16.92 8.27
CA ARG A 104 13.86 16.90 6.81
C ARG A 104 12.93 15.89 6.13
N SER A 105 12.09 15.20 6.91
CA SER A 105 11.28 14.09 6.41
C SER A 105 9.83 14.50 6.22
N ILE A 106 9.27 14.23 5.05
CA ILE A 106 7.82 14.22 4.79
C ILE A 106 7.38 12.76 4.78
N ARG A 107 6.24 12.47 5.40
CA ARG A 107 5.59 11.16 5.38
C ARG A 107 4.17 11.30 4.89
N VAL A 108 3.77 10.41 4.00
CA VAL A 108 2.38 10.26 3.58
C VAL A 108 1.92 8.90 4.05
N ASP A 109 0.85 8.91 4.83
CA ASP A 109 0.14 7.74 5.29
C ASP A 109 -1.14 7.60 4.48
N LEU A 110 -1.41 6.41 3.98
CA LEU A 110 -2.62 6.10 3.23
C LEU A 110 -3.16 4.76 3.71
N TYR A 111 -4.47 4.68 3.86
CA TYR A 111 -5.13 3.42 4.15
C TYR A 111 -5.04 2.50 2.92
N HIS A 112 -4.50 1.29 3.08
CA HIS A 112 -4.06 0.47 1.96
C HIS A 112 -5.22 0.06 1.04
N SER A 113 -6.46 -0.01 1.54
CA SER A 113 -7.63 -0.28 0.70
C SER A 113 -7.94 0.83 -0.31
N MET A 114 -7.36 2.02 -0.15
CA MET A 114 -7.56 3.15 -1.06
C MET A 114 -6.59 3.10 -2.24
N ALA A 115 -5.34 2.73 -2.00
CA ALA A 115 -4.32 2.55 -3.04
C ALA A 115 -3.18 1.65 -2.57
N ASP A 116 -2.58 0.95 -3.53
CA ASP A 116 -1.26 0.37 -3.39
C ASP A 116 -0.15 1.45 -3.49
N MET A 117 1.11 1.04 -3.30
CA MET A 117 2.24 1.98 -3.42
C MET A 117 2.24 2.69 -4.78
N LYS A 118 1.96 1.98 -5.87
CA LYS A 118 1.94 2.55 -7.22
C LYS A 118 0.85 3.60 -7.36
N GLY A 119 -0.35 3.36 -6.85
CA GLY A 119 -1.47 4.30 -6.89
C GLY A 119 -1.31 5.51 -5.98
N MET A 120 -0.54 5.40 -4.88
CA MET A 120 -0.21 6.54 -4.02
C MET A 120 0.89 7.43 -4.63
N MET A 121 1.78 6.88 -5.46
CA MET A 121 2.95 7.60 -5.98
C MET A 121 2.59 8.93 -6.68
N PRO A 122 1.58 9.01 -7.57
CA PRO A 122 1.21 10.29 -8.19
C PRO A 122 0.83 11.38 -7.17
N PHE A 123 0.05 11.03 -6.14
CA PHE A 123 -0.30 11.99 -5.09
C PHE A 123 0.94 12.46 -4.33
N LEU A 124 1.81 11.53 -3.95
CA LEU A 124 3.07 11.85 -3.28
C LEU A 124 3.95 12.77 -4.13
N THR A 125 4.17 12.44 -5.41
CA THR A 125 5.02 13.24 -6.30
C THR A 125 4.45 14.64 -6.53
N THR A 126 3.13 14.77 -6.69
CA THR A 126 2.46 16.07 -6.81
C THR A 126 2.59 16.91 -5.53
N VAL A 127 2.44 16.32 -4.34
CA VAL A 127 2.68 17.03 -3.07
C VAL A 127 4.11 17.55 -3.00
N ILE A 128 5.11 16.71 -3.33
CA ILE A 128 6.51 17.10 -3.31
C ILE A 128 6.79 18.19 -4.36
N TYR A 129 6.26 18.05 -5.58
CA TYR A 129 6.42 19.05 -6.63
C TYR A 129 5.86 20.42 -6.24
N LEU A 130 4.61 20.46 -5.76
CA LEU A 130 3.97 21.70 -5.32
C LEU A 130 4.72 22.32 -4.14
N TYR A 131 5.20 21.50 -3.21
CA TYR A 131 6.01 21.94 -2.08
C TYR A 131 7.33 22.58 -2.51
N LEU A 132 8.09 21.92 -3.39
CA LEU A 132 9.40 22.41 -3.83
C LEU A 132 9.27 23.65 -4.72
N LYS A 133 8.26 23.67 -5.61
CA LYS A 133 7.94 24.83 -6.45
C LYS A 133 7.69 26.08 -5.59
N GLU A 134 6.84 25.95 -4.57
CA GLU A 134 6.53 27.05 -3.65
C GLU A 134 7.75 27.41 -2.78
N LYS A 135 8.45 26.42 -2.21
CA LYS A 135 9.58 26.64 -1.29
C LYS A 135 10.70 27.45 -1.94
N TYR A 136 11.05 27.15 -3.19
CA TYR A 136 12.17 27.81 -3.86
C TYR A 136 11.72 28.93 -4.80
N GLY A 137 10.43 29.11 -5.03
CA GLY A 137 9.91 30.12 -5.96
C GLY A 137 10.39 29.90 -7.41
N ILE A 138 10.66 28.64 -7.80
CA ILE A 138 11.22 28.31 -9.11
C ILE A 138 10.17 27.66 -10.02
N ALA A 139 10.33 27.87 -11.34
CA ALA A 139 9.59 27.12 -12.33
C ALA A 139 10.21 25.72 -12.47
N LEU A 140 9.57 24.72 -11.86
CA LEU A 140 9.87 23.31 -12.09
C LEU A 140 9.07 22.80 -13.29
N SER A 141 9.68 21.93 -14.11
CA SER A 141 8.93 21.17 -15.11
C SER A 141 7.89 20.29 -14.41
N SER A 142 6.66 20.27 -14.92
CA SER A 142 5.60 19.34 -14.51
C SER A 142 5.52 18.11 -15.41
N GLU A 143 6.51 17.86 -16.27
CA GLU A 143 6.55 16.68 -17.12
C GLU A 143 6.44 15.39 -16.27
N GLY A 144 5.43 14.57 -16.56
CA GLY A 144 5.13 13.35 -15.80
C GLY A 144 4.49 13.58 -14.43
N ILE A 145 4.13 14.82 -14.06
CA ILE A 145 3.51 15.17 -12.78
C ILE A 145 2.09 15.65 -13.03
N ARG A 146 1.12 14.96 -12.44
CA ARG A 146 -0.30 15.30 -12.56
C ARG A 146 -0.63 16.46 -11.63
N VAL A 147 -0.94 17.63 -12.16
CA VAL A 147 -1.12 18.86 -11.38
C VAL A 147 -2.58 19.31 -11.29
N PRO A 148 -2.96 20.05 -10.23
CA PRO A 148 -4.31 20.62 -10.10
C PRO A 148 -4.72 21.47 -11.30
N GLY A 149 -5.98 21.32 -11.74
CA GLY A 149 -6.53 21.98 -12.91
C GLY A 149 -6.51 21.14 -14.20
N GLU A 150 -5.77 20.03 -14.22
CA GLU A 150 -5.87 19.05 -15.30
C GLU A 150 -7.15 18.22 -15.21
N ASP A 151 -7.63 17.75 -16.36
CA ASP A 151 -8.69 16.76 -16.41
C ASP A 151 -8.26 15.48 -15.68
N ILE A 152 -9.21 14.87 -14.95
CA ILE A 152 -8.99 13.63 -14.20
C ILE A 152 -9.66 12.49 -14.97
N PRO A 153 -8.89 11.64 -15.68
CA PRO A 153 -9.46 10.51 -16.40
C PRO A 153 -10.17 9.55 -15.45
N ALA A 154 -11.33 9.04 -15.87
CA ALA A 154 -12.08 8.05 -15.10
C ALA A 154 -11.25 6.78 -14.81
N ALA A 155 -10.31 6.43 -15.70
CA ALA A 155 -9.39 5.31 -15.52
C ALA A 155 -8.57 5.41 -14.23
N GLU A 156 -8.27 6.62 -13.73
CA GLU A 156 -7.51 6.83 -12.49
C GLU A 156 -8.25 6.33 -11.24
N TYR A 157 -9.58 6.27 -11.27
CA TYR A 157 -10.38 5.99 -10.06
C TYR A 157 -11.57 5.04 -10.31
N ALA A 158 -11.67 4.46 -11.51
CA ALA A 158 -12.63 3.41 -11.81
C ALA A 158 -12.44 2.22 -10.87
N ASP A 159 -13.53 1.57 -10.49
CA ASP A 159 -13.49 0.38 -9.64
C ASP A 159 -12.75 -0.75 -10.39
N PRO A 160 -11.56 -1.18 -9.90
CA PRO A 160 -10.72 -2.11 -10.64
C PRO A 160 -11.31 -3.52 -10.74
N PHE A 161 -12.26 -3.84 -9.88
CA PHE A 161 -12.89 -5.16 -9.82
C PHE A 161 -14.28 -5.16 -10.45
N GLU A 162 -14.76 -4.03 -10.99
CA GLU A 162 -16.10 -3.94 -11.61
C GLU A 162 -16.28 -4.96 -12.74
N LYS A 163 -15.22 -5.24 -13.49
CA LYS A 163 -15.22 -6.19 -14.61
C LYS A 163 -14.75 -7.59 -14.23
N LEU A 164 -14.37 -7.81 -12.96
CA LEU A 164 -13.88 -9.11 -12.53
C LEU A 164 -15.06 -10.09 -12.44
N ILE A 165 -15.02 -11.13 -13.27
CA ILE A 165 -16.03 -12.19 -13.27
C ILE A 165 -15.57 -13.26 -12.28
N ILE A 166 -16.34 -13.41 -11.19
CA ILE A 166 -16.17 -14.54 -10.27
C ILE A 166 -17.00 -15.69 -10.83
N THR A 167 -16.31 -16.72 -11.34
CA THR A 167 -16.94 -17.91 -11.91
C THR A 167 -17.35 -18.89 -10.81
N GLU A 168 -18.32 -19.77 -11.07
CA GLU A 168 -18.87 -20.70 -10.06
C GLU A 168 -17.83 -21.72 -9.55
N ASP A 169 -16.77 -21.98 -10.31
CA ASP A 169 -15.65 -22.83 -9.94
C ASP A 169 -14.63 -22.13 -9.00
N MET A 170 -14.71 -20.80 -8.86
CA MET A 170 -13.96 -20.09 -7.82
C MET A 170 -14.59 -20.38 -6.45
N LEU A 171 -13.97 -21.30 -5.73
CA LEU A 171 -14.36 -21.59 -4.36
C LEU A 171 -14.08 -20.37 -3.46
N PRO A 172 -15.04 -19.94 -2.63
CA PRO A 172 -14.76 -18.94 -1.61
C PRO A 172 -13.66 -19.44 -0.68
N LEU A 173 -12.85 -18.52 -0.14
CA LEU A 173 -11.73 -18.85 0.75
C LEU A 173 -12.14 -19.80 1.90
N SER A 174 -13.36 -19.65 2.41
CA SER A 174 -13.94 -20.51 3.46
C SER A 174 -14.15 -21.98 3.06
N ARG A 175 -14.18 -22.28 1.77
CA ARG A 175 -14.33 -23.65 1.21
C ARG A 175 -13.00 -24.22 0.70
N LEU A 176 -11.95 -23.42 0.60
CA LEU A 176 -10.63 -23.91 0.22
C LEU A 176 -10.04 -24.75 1.36
N LYS A 177 -9.52 -25.94 1.02
CA LYS A 177 -8.83 -26.79 1.99
C LYS A 177 -7.53 -26.09 2.42
N PRO A 178 -7.29 -25.89 3.74
CA PRO A 178 -6.05 -25.28 4.19
C PRO A 178 -4.83 -26.08 3.74
N VAL A 179 -3.87 -25.40 3.12
CA VAL A 179 -2.57 -25.98 2.76
C VAL A 179 -1.62 -25.81 3.95
N LYS A 180 -1.06 -26.92 4.43
CA LYS A 180 -0.07 -26.89 5.51
C LYS A 180 1.28 -26.40 4.96
N ASN A 181 1.78 -25.33 5.56
CA ASN A 181 3.11 -24.78 5.33
C ASN A 181 3.76 -24.51 6.69
N PHE A 182 5.09 -24.54 6.74
CA PHE A 182 5.84 -24.12 7.91
C PHE A 182 5.88 -22.60 8.00
N PHE A 183 5.55 -22.08 9.18
CA PHE A 183 5.76 -20.69 9.54
C PHE A 183 6.47 -20.65 10.90
N PRO A 184 7.57 -19.89 11.04
CA PRO A 184 8.14 -19.61 12.35
C PRO A 184 7.08 -18.89 13.19
N ASP A 185 6.57 -19.56 14.23
CA ASP A 185 5.51 -19.02 15.09
C ASP A 185 6.05 -18.50 16.43
N ALA A 186 5.13 -18.10 17.31
CA ALA A 186 5.42 -17.48 18.59
C ALA A 186 6.29 -18.35 19.52
N ARG A 187 6.40 -19.67 19.30
CA ARG A 187 7.29 -20.54 20.09
C ARG A 187 8.76 -20.18 19.95
N TYR A 188 9.13 -19.53 18.84
CA TYR A 188 10.48 -19.04 18.59
C TYR A 188 10.70 -17.60 19.04
N ALA A 189 9.67 -16.91 19.55
CA ALA A 189 9.76 -15.55 20.01
C ALA A 189 10.22 -15.49 21.47
N LYS A 190 11.20 -14.62 21.77
CA LYS A 190 11.67 -14.36 23.16
C LYS A 190 10.71 -13.47 23.97
N GLY A 191 9.67 -12.95 23.34
CA GLY A 191 8.69 -12.06 23.94
C GLY A 191 7.79 -11.42 22.87
N PRO A 192 6.70 -10.76 23.26
CA PRO A 192 5.84 -10.04 22.33
C PRO A 192 6.59 -8.84 21.76
N GLY A 193 6.43 -8.60 20.46
CA GLY A 193 7.02 -7.42 19.83
C GLY A 193 7.16 -7.56 18.32
N ARG A 194 7.51 -6.45 17.68
CA ARG A 194 7.90 -6.40 16.27
C ARG A 194 9.27 -5.77 16.16
N ILE A 195 10.14 -6.42 15.40
CA ILE A 195 11.47 -5.89 15.06
C ILE A 195 11.48 -5.68 13.55
N ASN A 196 11.87 -4.48 13.14
CA ASN A 196 12.11 -4.18 11.73
C ASN A 196 13.61 -4.38 11.47
N CYS A 197 13.94 -5.42 10.70
CA CYS A 197 15.30 -5.67 10.25
C CYS A 197 15.45 -5.13 8.83
N HIS A 198 16.53 -4.38 8.58
CA HIS A 198 16.87 -3.88 7.26
C HIS A 198 18.12 -4.59 6.76
N LEU A 199 18.01 -5.28 5.63
CA LEU A 199 19.15 -5.84 4.91
C LEU A 199 19.51 -4.89 3.78
N ARG A 200 20.79 -4.55 3.64
CA ARG A 200 21.31 -3.79 2.51
C ARG A 200 22.14 -4.73 1.64
N ILE A 201 21.76 -4.82 0.37
CA ILE A 201 22.43 -5.65 -0.64
C ILE A 201 22.88 -4.72 -1.76
N SER A 202 24.05 -5.00 -2.33
CA SER A 202 24.54 -4.33 -3.54
C SER A 202 23.61 -4.66 -4.71
N GLU A 203 23.05 -3.63 -5.36
CA GLU A 203 22.16 -3.80 -6.50
C GLU A 203 22.87 -4.54 -7.64
N SER A 204 24.11 -4.18 -7.94
CA SER A 204 24.87 -4.82 -9.02
C SER A 204 25.12 -6.30 -8.76
N ASP A 205 25.37 -6.69 -7.50
CA ASP A 205 25.62 -8.08 -7.16
C ASP A 205 24.34 -8.91 -7.13
N LEU A 206 23.24 -8.34 -6.61
CA LEU A 206 21.93 -8.96 -6.68
C LEU A 206 21.52 -9.19 -8.14
N MET A 207 21.63 -8.16 -8.99
CA MET A 207 21.25 -8.28 -10.40
C MET A 207 22.18 -9.20 -11.20
N ARG A 208 23.46 -9.30 -10.84
CA ARG A 208 24.37 -10.29 -11.42
C ARG A 208 23.91 -11.71 -11.14
N LEU A 209 23.57 -12.01 -9.88
CA LEU A 209 23.05 -13.31 -9.47
C LEU A 209 21.71 -13.63 -10.12
N VAL A 210 20.79 -12.66 -10.16
CA VAL A 210 19.48 -12.80 -10.82
C VAL A 210 19.66 -13.19 -12.29
N LYS A 211 20.52 -12.47 -13.02
CA LYS A 211 20.78 -12.73 -14.45
C LYS A 211 21.51 -14.05 -14.69
N SER A 212 22.48 -14.42 -13.85
CA SER A 212 23.23 -15.67 -14.04
C SER A 212 22.37 -16.93 -13.84
N ASN A 213 21.17 -16.78 -13.27
CA ASN A 213 20.24 -17.88 -13.00
C ASN A 213 18.92 -17.73 -13.79
N ASP A 214 18.87 -16.85 -14.80
CA ASP A 214 17.65 -16.56 -15.59
C ASP A 214 16.40 -16.32 -14.71
N ALA A 215 16.59 -15.60 -13.60
CA ALA A 215 15.59 -15.42 -12.57
C ALA A 215 15.12 -13.96 -12.49
N SER A 216 14.21 -13.69 -11.56
CA SER A 216 13.83 -12.34 -11.12
C SER A 216 14.23 -12.10 -9.66
N PRO A 217 14.36 -10.84 -9.22
CA PRO A 217 14.54 -10.55 -7.79
C PRO A 217 13.40 -11.12 -6.93
N SER A 218 12.17 -11.17 -7.48
CA SER A 218 10.99 -11.71 -6.80
C SER A 218 11.02 -13.23 -6.59
N VAL A 219 11.91 -13.95 -7.27
CA VAL A 219 12.13 -15.39 -7.04
C VAL A 219 13.39 -15.61 -6.19
N VAL A 220 14.49 -14.92 -6.51
CA VAL A 220 15.78 -15.09 -5.82
C VAL A 220 15.68 -14.74 -4.33
N ILE A 221 14.99 -13.66 -3.97
CA ILE A 221 14.86 -13.24 -2.57
C ILE A 221 14.08 -14.29 -1.75
N PRO A 222 12.86 -14.72 -2.16
CA PRO A 222 12.17 -15.83 -1.50
C PRO A 222 12.98 -17.12 -1.40
N TYR A 223 13.79 -17.46 -2.40
CA TYR A 223 14.65 -18.63 -2.34
C TYR A 223 15.67 -18.54 -1.18
N PHE A 224 16.35 -17.40 -1.01
CA PHE A 224 17.24 -17.20 0.13
C PHE A 224 16.52 -17.23 1.47
N LEU A 225 15.30 -16.71 1.54
CA LEU A 225 14.47 -16.80 2.74
C LEU A 225 14.11 -18.26 3.06
N LYS A 226 13.76 -19.06 2.04
CA LYS A 226 13.52 -20.50 2.17
C LYS A 226 14.76 -21.22 2.68
N GLU A 227 15.92 -20.99 2.10
CA GLU A 227 17.18 -21.60 2.55
C GLU A 227 17.57 -21.18 3.97
N THR A 228 17.28 -19.93 4.34
CA THR A 228 17.45 -19.45 5.71
C THR A 228 16.54 -20.20 6.69
N ILE A 229 15.26 -20.35 6.35
CA ILE A 229 14.30 -21.12 7.15
C ILE A 229 14.73 -22.59 7.27
N ASN A 230 15.19 -23.21 6.19
CA ASN A 230 15.69 -24.59 6.20
C ASN A 230 16.86 -24.79 7.18
N ARG A 231 17.79 -23.84 7.21
CA ARG A 231 18.97 -23.88 8.10
C ARG A 231 18.63 -23.59 9.56
N LEU A 232 17.72 -22.65 9.82
CA LEU A 232 17.33 -22.25 11.17
C LEU A 232 16.35 -23.24 11.82
N PHE A 233 15.54 -23.93 11.02
CA PHE A 233 14.50 -24.84 11.48
C PHE A 233 14.61 -26.21 10.78
N PRO A 234 15.68 -26.97 11.06
CA PRO A 234 15.86 -28.31 10.49
C PRO A 234 14.73 -29.26 10.92
N ASP A 235 14.25 -29.12 12.16
CA ASP A 235 13.23 -30.00 12.76
C ASP A 235 11.78 -29.55 12.50
N ARG A 236 11.53 -28.83 11.40
CA ARG A 236 10.19 -28.29 11.05
C ARG A 236 9.12 -29.33 10.68
N GLY A 237 9.41 -30.63 10.88
CA GLY A 237 8.49 -31.73 10.63
C GLY A 237 8.17 -31.96 9.15
N GLY A 238 9.11 -31.66 8.25
CA GLY A 238 8.93 -31.86 6.81
C GLY A 238 7.91 -30.93 6.14
N LEU A 239 7.41 -29.91 6.84
CA LEU A 239 6.48 -28.96 6.27
C LEU A 239 7.18 -28.05 5.24
N PRO A 240 6.54 -27.77 4.08
CA PRO A 240 7.11 -26.91 3.06
C PRO A 240 7.11 -25.45 3.47
N VAL A 241 8.06 -24.68 2.95
CA VAL A 241 8.12 -23.23 3.16
C VAL A 241 7.29 -22.54 2.09
N ALA A 242 6.48 -21.56 2.48
CA ALA A 242 5.75 -20.72 1.53
C ALA A 242 6.14 -19.25 1.71
N CYS A 243 6.39 -18.57 0.61
CA CYS A 243 6.70 -17.15 0.58
C CYS A 243 5.59 -16.40 -0.17
N GLY A 244 5.01 -15.40 0.49
CA GLY A 244 4.08 -14.47 -0.16
C GLY A 244 4.84 -13.51 -1.08
N ILE A 245 4.36 -13.37 -2.31
CA ILE A 245 4.87 -12.44 -3.32
C ILE A 245 3.72 -11.52 -3.71
N SER A 246 3.91 -10.21 -3.51
CA SER A 246 2.96 -9.22 -3.99
C SER A 246 2.96 -9.18 -5.52
N HIS A 247 1.78 -9.22 -6.12
CA HIS A 247 1.58 -9.18 -7.56
C HIS A 247 0.53 -8.13 -7.91
N SER A 248 0.76 -7.37 -8.97
CA SER A 248 -0.19 -6.35 -9.42
C SER A 248 -1.19 -6.97 -10.40
N LEU A 249 -2.48 -6.73 -10.18
CA LEU A 249 -3.55 -7.18 -11.07
C LEU A 249 -3.87 -6.16 -12.17
N ARG A 250 -3.07 -5.11 -12.32
CA ARG A 250 -3.35 -3.99 -13.25
C ARG A 250 -3.54 -4.46 -14.69
N ASP A 251 -2.72 -5.39 -15.15
CA ASP A 251 -2.78 -5.93 -16.53
C ASP A 251 -4.09 -6.65 -16.84
N VAL A 252 -4.83 -7.10 -15.81
CA VAL A 252 -6.09 -7.85 -15.94
C VAL A 252 -7.32 -7.11 -15.38
N CYS A 253 -7.11 -6.02 -14.64
CA CYS A 253 -8.14 -5.22 -13.96
C CYS A 253 -8.33 -3.85 -14.63
N ALA A 254 -7.98 -2.75 -13.96
CA ALA A 254 -8.23 -1.38 -14.44
C ALA A 254 -7.05 -0.74 -15.20
N GLY A 255 -5.96 -1.48 -15.43
CA GLY A 255 -4.79 -0.96 -16.13
C GLY A 255 -3.85 -0.11 -15.28
N GLU A 256 -2.83 0.38 -15.96
CA GLU A 256 -1.66 1.05 -15.36
C GLU A 256 -1.96 2.44 -14.79
N GLU A 257 -2.95 3.14 -15.35
CA GLU A 257 -3.30 4.52 -14.96
C GLU A 257 -4.14 4.61 -13.68
N ASN A 258 -4.74 3.50 -13.24
CA ASN A 258 -5.62 3.45 -12.09
C ASN A 258 -4.86 3.67 -10.78
N ASN A 259 -5.42 4.39 -9.81
CA ASN A 259 -4.73 4.69 -8.56
C ASN A 259 -5.29 3.93 -7.36
N LEU A 260 -6.20 2.98 -7.58
CA LEU A 260 -6.75 2.14 -6.52
C LEU A 260 -5.91 0.88 -6.31
N ASP A 261 -6.08 0.26 -5.13
CA ASP A 261 -5.35 -0.94 -4.74
C ASP A 261 -5.71 -2.13 -5.63
N GLN A 262 -4.70 -2.66 -6.30
CA GLN A 262 -4.80 -3.82 -7.18
C GLN A 262 -3.71 -4.84 -6.86
N VAL A 263 -3.14 -4.79 -5.65
CA VAL A 263 -2.14 -5.75 -5.22
C VAL A 263 -2.84 -6.97 -4.62
N THR A 264 -2.50 -8.13 -5.18
CA THR A 264 -2.79 -9.42 -4.57
C THR A 264 -1.51 -10.07 -4.05
N MET A 265 -1.64 -11.11 -3.25
CA MET A 265 -0.52 -11.90 -2.77
C MET A 265 -0.59 -13.31 -3.36
N LEU A 266 0.41 -13.66 -4.15
CA LEU A 266 0.63 -15.02 -4.61
C LEU A 266 1.49 -15.77 -3.59
N SER A 267 1.20 -17.04 -3.34
CA SER A 267 1.98 -17.86 -2.43
C SER A 267 2.88 -18.79 -3.23
N LEU A 268 4.19 -18.54 -3.20
CA LEU A 268 5.20 -19.42 -3.79
C LEU A 268 5.56 -20.49 -2.75
N ARG A 269 5.12 -21.72 -3.01
CA ARG A 269 5.35 -22.87 -2.13
C ARG A 269 6.54 -23.67 -2.61
N TYR A 270 7.53 -23.82 -1.74
CA TYR A 270 8.70 -24.66 -1.94
C TYR A 270 8.43 -26.04 -1.33
N ASP A 271 7.89 -26.92 -2.15
CA ASP A 271 7.75 -28.36 -1.88
C ASP A 271 8.64 -29.17 -2.84
N ASP A 272 8.64 -30.49 -2.70
CA ASP A 272 9.53 -31.41 -3.42
C ASP A 272 9.48 -31.25 -4.96
N ARG A 273 8.42 -30.64 -5.51
CA ARG A 273 8.30 -30.38 -6.95
C ARG A 273 9.22 -29.26 -7.44
N MET A 274 9.66 -28.38 -6.54
CA MET A 274 10.53 -27.24 -6.83
C MET A 274 12.01 -27.53 -6.57
N ASP A 275 12.31 -28.63 -5.86
CA ASP A 275 13.67 -29.09 -5.57
C ASP A 275 14.13 -30.22 -6.53
N ALA A 276 13.30 -30.56 -7.53
CA ALA A 276 13.54 -31.61 -8.54
C ALA A 276 14.18 -31.09 -9.84
#